data_AF-A0AAW6N6X5-F1
#
_entry.id   AF-A0AAW6N6X5-F1
#
_cell.length_a   1.000
_cell.length_b   1.000
_cell.length_c   1.000
_cell.angle_alpha   90.00
_cell.angle_beta   90.00
_cell.angle_gamma   90.00
#
_symmetry.space_group_name_H-M   'P 1'
#
loop_
_entity.id
_entity.type
_entity.pdbx_description
1 polymer ?
#
loop_
_entity_poly.entity_id
_entity_poly.type
_entity_poly.pdbx_seq_one_letter_code
_entity_poly.pdbx_strand_id
1 'polypeptide(L)'
;MTLLMPGPVNAVTRHNEPEDFRSFAHVELSGATPWRAGICFNPDCGLEFEPRRSWQIYCCTRCERAGTAELRKWGHRMALSSLIWRIGKYEKKDAGIRDLTRAARRHVSHVQSAWLSDRQARAAERGQ
;
A
#
# COMPACT_ATOMS: atom_id res chain seq x y z
N MET A 1 26.42 -31.33 15.48
CA MET A 1 27.14 -30.30 14.71
C MET A 1 26.68 -30.43 13.27
N THR A 2 25.70 -29.62 12.85
CA THR A 2 25.14 -29.69 11.50
C THR A 2 25.97 -28.77 10.62
N LEU A 3 26.68 -29.35 9.65
CA LEU A 3 27.51 -28.61 8.69
C LEU A 3 26.61 -27.70 7.85
N LEU A 4 26.78 -26.38 8.00
CA LEU A 4 26.26 -25.37 7.09
C LEU A 4 26.90 -25.63 5.72
N MET A 5 26.14 -26.15 4.76
CA MET A 5 26.59 -26.20 3.38
C MET A 5 26.85 -24.77 2.89
N PRO A 6 28.01 -24.49 2.25
CA PRO A 6 28.26 -23.19 1.66
C PRO A 6 27.24 -22.97 0.53
N GLY A 7 26.37 -21.98 0.71
CA GLY A 7 25.42 -21.58 -0.32
C GLY A 7 26.14 -21.11 -1.58
N PRO A 8 25.51 -21.20 -2.77
CA PRO A 8 26.15 -20.81 -4.02
C PRO A 8 26.58 -19.34 -3.95
N VAL A 9 27.87 -19.11 -4.15
CA VAL A 9 28.58 -17.83 -4.00
C VAL A 9 28.05 -16.75 -4.97
N ASN A 10 27.26 -17.15 -5.97
CA ASN A 10 26.62 -16.30 -6.98
C ASN A 10 25.10 -16.54 -7.08
N ALA A 11 24.39 -16.72 -5.97
CA ALA A 11 22.94 -16.81 -6.00
C ALA A 11 22.33 -15.46 -6.44
N VAL A 12 21.81 -15.40 -7.67
CA VAL A 12 21.02 -14.25 -8.14
C VAL A 12 19.85 -14.05 -7.18
N THR A 13 19.78 -12.89 -6.54
CA THR A 13 18.65 -12.52 -5.68
C THR A 13 17.37 -12.62 -6.48
N ARG A 14 16.47 -13.55 -6.13
CA ARG A 14 15.15 -13.63 -6.75
C ARG A 14 14.35 -12.41 -6.31
N HIS A 15 14.22 -11.43 -7.20
CA HIS A 15 13.26 -10.33 -7.05
C HIS A 15 11.85 -10.89 -7.30
N ASN A 16 11.19 -11.33 -6.23
CA ASN A 16 9.76 -11.61 -6.29
C ASN A 16 9.01 -10.29 -6.06
N GLU A 17 8.80 -9.52 -7.11
CA GLU A 17 8.03 -8.28 -7.05
C GLU A 17 6.55 -8.60 -7.28
N PRO A 18 5.68 -8.36 -6.28
CA PRO A 18 4.25 -8.47 -6.48
C PRO A 18 3.78 -7.51 -7.56
N GLU A 19 2.77 -7.93 -8.34
CA GLU A 19 2.08 -7.07 -9.29
C GLU A 19 1.51 -5.82 -8.59
N ASP A 20 1.55 -4.67 -9.28
CA ASP A 20 0.91 -3.45 -8.79
C ASP A 20 -0.62 -3.61 -8.71
N PHE A 21 -1.22 -2.95 -7.71
CA PHE A 21 -2.65 -3.04 -7.48
C PHE A 21 -3.49 -2.61 -8.68
N ARG A 22 -3.04 -1.64 -9.51
CA ARG A 22 -3.82 -1.18 -10.67
C ARG A 22 -3.89 -2.22 -11.78
N SER A 23 -2.84 -3.02 -11.93
CA SER A 23 -2.83 -4.13 -12.88
C SER A 23 -3.68 -5.28 -12.35
N PHE A 24 -3.48 -5.64 -11.07
CA PHE A 24 -4.25 -6.71 -10.41
C PHE A 24 -5.77 -6.43 -10.40
N ALA A 25 -6.17 -5.20 -10.08
CA ALA A 25 -7.58 -4.80 -9.94
C ALA A 25 -8.10 -4.02 -11.17
N HIS A 26 -7.56 -4.30 -12.36
CA HIS A 26 -7.89 -3.53 -13.57
C HIS A 26 -9.40 -3.52 -13.88
N VAL A 27 -10.05 -4.68 -13.78
CA VAL A 27 -11.49 -4.84 -14.06
C VAL A 27 -12.32 -4.05 -13.06
N GLU A 28 -12.02 -4.17 -11.78
CA GLU A 28 -12.72 -3.46 -10.70
C GLU A 28 -12.55 -1.95 -10.82
N LEU A 29 -11.33 -1.48 -11.10
CA LEU A 29 -11.03 -0.07 -11.29
C LEU A 29 -11.70 0.52 -12.54
N SER A 30 -11.94 -0.29 -13.58
CA SER A 30 -12.70 0.16 -14.75
C SER A 30 -14.18 0.44 -14.42
N GLY A 31 -14.75 -0.28 -13.46
CA GLY A 31 -16.14 -0.10 -13.01
C GLY A 31 -16.32 0.90 -11.86
N ALA A 32 -15.33 1.03 -10.98
CA ALA A 32 -15.37 1.93 -9.83
C ALA A 32 -13.98 2.51 -9.54
N THR A 33 -13.75 3.75 -9.97
CA THR A 33 -12.50 4.47 -9.72
C THR A 33 -12.57 5.25 -8.41
N PRO A 34 -11.63 5.04 -7.45
CA PRO A 34 -11.62 5.77 -6.18
C PRO A 34 -11.05 7.20 -6.30
N TRP A 35 -10.62 7.60 -7.51
CA TRP A 35 -10.18 8.95 -7.84
C TRP A 35 -11.09 9.56 -8.91
N ARG A 36 -11.18 10.88 -8.92
CA ARG A 36 -11.93 11.62 -9.95
C ARG A 36 -11.01 11.89 -11.15
N ALA A 37 -11.44 11.51 -12.34
CA ALA A 37 -10.71 11.82 -13.57
C ALA A 37 -10.53 13.34 -13.71
N GLY A 38 -9.32 13.76 -14.09
CA GLY A 38 -8.97 15.18 -14.23
C GLY A 38 -8.77 15.95 -12.92
N ILE A 39 -8.83 15.31 -11.75
CA ILE A 39 -8.51 15.93 -10.46
C ILE A 39 -7.26 15.27 -9.89
N CYS A 40 -6.27 16.06 -9.50
CA CYS A 40 -5.03 15.51 -8.94
C CYS A 40 -5.30 14.72 -7.66
N PHE A 41 -4.86 13.45 -7.63
CA PHE A 41 -5.02 12.54 -6.50
C PHE A 41 -4.13 12.86 -5.30
N ASN A 42 -3.22 13.83 -5.41
CA ASN A 42 -2.48 14.32 -4.25
C ASN A 42 -3.43 15.22 -3.42
N PRO A 43 -3.75 14.87 -2.16
CA PRO A 43 -4.70 15.63 -1.34
C PRO A 43 -4.22 17.08 -1.09
N ASP A 44 -2.90 17.31 -1.09
CA ASP A 44 -2.32 18.65 -0.92
C ASP A 44 -2.44 19.52 -2.19
N CYS A 45 -2.80 18.91 -3.34
CA CYS A 45 -2.86 19.60 -4.63
C CYS A 45 -4.30 19.73 -5.11
N GLY A 46 -4.98 18.62 -5.37
CA GLY A 46 -6.38 18.60 -5.85
C GLY A 46 -6.66 19.39 -7.14
N LEU A 47 -5.63 19.87 -7.86
CA LEU A 47 -5.79 20.72 -9.03
C LEU A 47 -6.53 19.96 -10.15
N GLU A 48 -7.40 20.68 -10.86
CA GLU A 48 -7.93 20.23 -12.14
C GLU A 48 -6.81 20.16 -13.19
N PHE A 49 -6.78 19.10 -13.98
CA PHE A 49 -5.84 18.91 -15.07
C PHE A 49 -6.45 18.04 -16.17
N GLU A 50 -6.01 18.22 -17.41
CA GLU A 50 -6.41 17.36 -18.51
C GLU A 50 -5.47 16.14 -18.59
N PRO A 51 -5.94 14.91 -18.35
CA PRO A 51 -5.10 13.72 -18.39
C PRO A 51 -4.62 13.43 -19.80
N ARG A 52 -3.31 13.23 -19.98
CA ARG A 52 -2.73 12.79 -21.27
C ARG A 52 -2.83 11.29 -21.48
N ARG A 53 -3.11 10.53 -20.41
CA ARG A 53 -3.24 9.08 -20.40
C ARG A 53 -4.44 8.70 -19.54
N SER A 54 -5.13 7.62 -19.90
CA SER A 54 -6.31 7.11 -19.18
C SER A 54 -6.03 6.71 -17.73
N TRP A 55 -4.80 6.32 -17.42
CA TRP A 55 -4.37 5.91 -16.08
C TRP A 55 -3.73 7.05 -15.25
N GLN A 56 -3.62 8.25 -15.81
CA GLN A 56 -2.96 9.37 -15.14
C GLN A 56 -3.85 9.95 -14.04
N ILE A 57 -3.37 9.90 -12.80
CA ILE A 57 -4.10 10.40 -11.63
C ILE A 57 -3.45 11.62 -10.97
N TYR A 58 -2.27 12.03 -11.44
CA TYR A 58 -1.54 13.19 -10.93
C TYR A 58 -1.35 14.23 -12.03
N CYS A 59 -1.49 15.51 -11.69
CA CYS A 59 -1.34 16.61 -12.63
C CYS A 59 0.11 16.81 -13.11
N CYS A 60 1.10 16.39 -12.32
CA CYS A 60 2.52 16.53 -12.64
C CYS A 60 3.39 15.49 -11.91
N THR A 61 4.64 15.37 -12.33
CA THR A 61 5.63 14.44 -11.75
C THR A 61 5.93 14.72 -10.27
N ARG A 62 5.83 15.99 -9.82
CA ARG A 62 6.01 16.33 -8.40
C ARG A 62 4.91 15.69 -7.55
N CYS A 63 3.66 15.83 -7.97
CA CYS A 63 2.51 15.23 -7.28
C CYS A 63 2.57 13.70 -7.30
N GLU A 64 3.01 13.13 -8.41
CA GLU A 64 3.22 11.68 -8.52
C GLU A 64 4.27 11.20 -7.52
N ARG A 65 5.45 11.84 -7.47
CA ARG A 65 6.52 11.49 -6.52
C ARG A 65 6.05 11.61 -5.07
N ALA A 66 5.32 12.67 -4.74
CA ALA A 66 4.75 12.86 -3.41
C ALA A 66 3.78 11.72 -3.05
N GLY A 67 2.87 11.38 -3.96
CA GLY A 67 1.93 10.27 -3.80
C GLY A 67 2.64 8.92 -3.65
N THR A 68 3.64 8.62 -4.49
CA THR A 68 4.43 7.39 -4.37
C THR A 68 5.20 7.32 -3.04
N ALA A 69 5.78 8.44 -2.58
CA ALA A 69 6.48 8.49 -1.30
C ALA A 69 5.53 8.24 -0.12
N GLU A 70 4.34 8.82 -0.15
CA GLU A 70 3.28 8.58 0.83
C GLU A 70 2.88 7.10 0.86
N LEU A 71 2.57 6.51 -0.30
CA LEU A 71 2.21 5.09 -0.42
C LEU A 71 3.31 4.18 0.16
N ARG A 72 4.59 4.45 -0.16
CA ARG A 72 5.73 3.70 0.37
C ARG A 72 5.85 3.82 1.88
N LYS A 73 5.70 5.03 2.44
CA LYS A 73 5.76 5.28 3.89
C LYS A 73 4.71 4.45 4.63
N TRP A 74 3.46 4.50 4.19
CA TRP A 74 2.37 3.76 4.85
C TRP A 74 2.46 2.26 4.62
N GLY A 75 2.85 1.82 3.41
CA GLY A 75 3.13 0.41 3.12
C GLY A 75 4.20 -0.17 4.03
N HIS A 76 5.31 0.57 4.22
CA HIS A 76 6.39 0.15 5.13
C HIS A 76 5.91 0.02 6.58
N ARG A 77 5.12 0.97 7.09
CA ARG A 77 4.55 0.94 8.45
C ARG A 77 3.67 -0.29 8.70
N MET A 78 2.98 -0.79 7.68
CA MET A 78 2.10 -1.96 7.80
C MET A 78 2.79 -3.28 7.50
N ALA A 79 3.99 -3.27 6.90
CA ALA A 79 4.62 -4.46 6.33
C ALA A 79 4.72 -5.64 7.31
N LEU A 80 5.23 -5.41 8.52
CA LEU A 80 5.38 -6.47 9.53
C LEU A 80 4.02 -7.01 9.98
N SER A 81 3.06 -6.14 10.30
CA SER A 81 1.72 -6.57 10.72
C SER A 81 0.98 -7.30 9.60
N SER A 82 1.15 -6.90 8.34
CA SER A 82 0.57 -7.60 7.19
C SER A 82 1.15 -9.01 7.04
N LEU A 83 2.47 -9.16 7.23
CA LEU A 83 3.13 -10.46 7.18
C LEU A 83 2.69 -11.37 8.33
N ILE A 84 2.69 -10.88 9.56
CA ILE A 84 2.25 -11.62 10.75
C ILE A 84 0.80 -12.07 10.60
N TRP A 85 -0.08 -11.18 10.14
CA TRP A 85 -1.47 -11.53 9.89
C TRP A 85 -1.58 -12.65 8.85
N ARG A 86 -0.78 -12.60 7.77
CA ARG A 86 -0.78 -13.64 6.75
C ARG A 86 -0.28 -14.99 7.26
N ILE A 87 0.79 -15.00 8.07
CA ILE A 87 1.35 -16.21 8.67
C ILE A 87 0.31 -16.92 9.53
N GLY A 88 -0.34 -16.21 10.45
CA GLY A 88 -1.29 -16.82 11.38
C GLY A 88 -2.74 -16.91 10.90
N LYS A 89 -3.03 -16.55 9.63
CA LYS A 89 -4.40 -16.47 9.08
C LYS A 89 -5.24 -17.74 9.32
N TYR A 90 -4.60 -18.90 9.26
CA TYR A 90 -5.26 -20.21 9.37
C TYR A 90 -4.81 -21.02 10.59
N GLU A 91 -4.12 -20.40 11.55
CA GLU A 91 -3.67 -21.08 12.77
C GLU A 91 -4.86 -21.47 13.66
N LYS A 92 -4.86 -22.70 14.18
CA LYS A 92 -5.96 -23.27 14.97
C LYS A 92 -5.56 -23.78 16.36
N LYS A 93 -4.29 -24.11 16.56
CA LYS A 93 -3.77 -24.83 17.73
C LYS A 93 -3.05 -23.89 18.70
N ASP A 94 -2.21 -23.00 18.19
CA ASP A 94 -1.41 -22.11 19.03
C ASP A 94 -2.20 -20.86 19.44
N ALA A 95 -2.45 -20.69 20.74
CA ALA A 95 -3.15 -19.52 21.27
C ALA A 95 -2.35 -18.22 21.12
N GLY A 96 -1.03 -18.26 21.33
CA GLY A 96 -0.15 -17.09 21.23
C GLY A 96 -0.04 -16.57 19.80
N ILE A 97 0.09 -17.45 18.81
CA ILE A 97 0.09 -17.05 17.39
C ILE A 97 -1.24 -16.43 16.99
N ARG A 98 -2.38 -16.97 17.48
CA ARG A 98 -3.70 -16.39 17.21
C ARG A 98 -3.84 -15.00 17.83
N ASP A 99 -3.38 -14.80 19.06
CA ASP A 99 -3.45 -13.49 19.72
C ASP A 99 -2.58 -12.45 19.00
N LEU A 100 -1.36 -12.84 18.61
CA LEU A 100 -0.47 -12.01 17.82
C LEU A 100 -1.09 -11.66 16.45
N THR A 101 -1.73 -12.62 15.79
CA THR A 101 -2.45 -12.41 14.52
C THR A 101 -3.60 -11.42 14.68
N ARG A 102 -4.38 -11.50 15.77
CA ARG A 102 -5.44 -10.52 16.06
C ARG A 102 -4.85 -9.14 16.29
N ALA A 103 -3.75 -9.02 17.03
CA ALA A 103 -3.06 -7.75 17.23
C ALA A 103 -2.55 -7.15 15.91
N ALA A 104 -1.96 -7.97 15.05
CA ALA A 104 -1.49 -7.56 13.73
C ALA A 104 -2.63 -7.06 12.83
N ARG A 105 -3.76 -7.78 12.77
CA ARG A 105 -4.95 -7.34 12.03
C ARG A 105 -5.48 -6.01 12.56
N ARG A 106 -5.59 -5.84 13.88
CA ARG A 106 -6.03 -4.58 14.50
C ARG A 106 -5.08 -3.42 14.15
N HIS A 107 -3.77 -3.67 14.16
CA HIS A 107 -2.77 -2.68 13.78
C HIS A 107 -2.92 -2.24 12.33
N VAL A 108 -3.08 -3.17 11.38
CA VAL A 108 -3.31 -2.84 9.96
C VAL A 108 -4.55 -1.95 9.81
N SER A 109 -5.67 -2.34 10.42
CA SER A 109 -6.90 -1.53 10.37
C SER A 109 -6.71 -0.13 10.97
N HIS A 110 -6.05 -0.03 12.13
CA HIS A 110 -5.77 1.26 12.77
C HIS A 110 -4.94 2.18 11.87
N VAL A 111 -3.87 1.65 11.27
CA VAL A 111 -2.99 2.41 10.38
C VAL A 111 -3.72 2.87 9.11
N GLN A 112 -4.56 2.00 8.52
CA GLN A 112 -5.39 2.35 7.36
C GLN A 112 -6.38 3.46 7.69
N SER A 113 -7.07 3.39 8.84
CA SER A 113 -7.99 4.43 9.29
C SER A 113 -7.29 5.76 9.53
N ALA A 114 -6.14 5.74 10.21
CA ALA A 114 -5.34 6.94 10.45
C ALA A 114 -4.89 7.60 9.14
N TRP A 115 -4.46 6.79 8.17
CA TRP A 115 -4.04 7.30 6.86
C TRP A 115 -5.20 7.89 6.07
N LEU A 116 -6.36 7.23 6.04
CA LEU A 116 -7.55 7.78 5.36
C LEU A 116 -7.98 9.11 5.99
N SER A 117 -8.01 9.18 7.31
CA SER A 117 -8.35 10.40 8.05
C SER A 117 -7.38 11.55 7.76
N ASP A 118 -6.07 11.27 7.73
CA ASP A 118 -5.03 12.24 7.36
C ASP A 118 -5.26 12.80 5.94
N ARG A 119 -5.55 11.93 4.96
CA ARG A 119 -5.84 12.38 3.59
C ARG A 119 -7.10 13.23 3.50
N GLN A 120 -8.14 12.88 4.25
CA GLN A 120 -9.38 13.66 4.32
C GLN A 120 -9.16 15.04 4.94
N ALA A 121 -8.37 15.13 6.01
CA ALA A 121 -8.03 16.40 6.64
C ALA A 121 -7.28 17.34 5.68
N ARG A 122 -6.22 16.84 5.02
CA ARG A 122 -5.45 17.63 4.05
C ARG A 122 -6.27 18.08 2.84
N ALA A 123 -7.18 17.22 2.37
CA ALA A 123 -8.10 17.60 1.30
C ALA A 123 -9.12 18.68 1.73
N ALA A 124 -9.56 18.67 3.00
CA ALA A 124 -10.49 19.65 3.54
C ALA A 124 -9.84 21.03 3.76
N GLU A 125 -8.58 21.07 4.20
CA GLU A 125 -7.80 22.31 4.36
C GLU A 125 -7.63 23.07 3.02
N ARG A 126 -7.64 22.35 1.90
CA ARG A 126 -7.58 22.93 0.54
C ARG A 126 -8.94 23.43 0.03
N GLY A 127 -10.04 22.95 0.61
CA GLY A 127 -11.40 23.36 0.24
C GLY A 127 -11.89 24.62 0.96
N GLN A 128 -11.09 25.15 1.90
CA GLN A 128 -11.25 26.46 2.54
C GLN A 128 -10.40 27.51 1.82
#